data_AF-A0A9Q0KEM2-F1
#
_entry.id   AF-A0A9Q0KEM2-F1
#
_cell.length_a   1.000
_cell.length_b   1.000
_cell.length_c   1.000
_cell.angle_alpha   90.00
_cell.angle_beta   90.00
_cell.angle_gamma   90.00
#
_symmetry.space_group_name_H-M   'P 1'
#
loop_
_entity.id
_entity.type
_entity.pdbx_description
1 polymer ?
#
loop_
_entity_poly.entity_id
_entity_poly.type
_entity_poly.pdbx_seq_one_letter_code
_entity_poly.pdbx_strand_id
1 'polypeptide(L)'
;MALRSLDNALPISPGRPKKLAKVAVCIQKPPILGVNDENKAPIPAAANVDSAIDYIASDDLKAMQDPETKIQTLMEELDSKDWTKVCESLNDARRFAIYHRSFLLPILDKVMLVMVKAMNNPRSALCKASIMASSDIFNSFGDNIVAFDAFDPLLLQLLLKASQDKKFVREEAVKALQVMVESLAPLALLHKLLVYVTHSNLRVRAKAAVSISKCVSKMGQEGMKEFGLVSLIRVAADLLNDRLPEARDAARSTVMLVYEAVIRDEEQKLQNDDHDGLSSMELWLNFCCSNLTAIQAQSMSKIIPS
;
A
#
# COMPACT_ATOMS: atom_id res chain seq x y z
N MET A 1 38.92 -57.66 -19.17
CA MET A 1 37.88 -56.91 -19.90
C MET A 1 38.28 -55.44 -19.88
N ALA A 2 38.73 -54.91 -21.01
CA ALA A 2 39.23 -53.55 -21.15
C ALA A 2 38.44 -52.86 -22.26
N LEU A 3 37.86 -51.70 -21.97
CA LEU A 3 37.27 -50.84 -22.98
C LEU A 3 37.84 -49.42 -22.78
N ARG A 4 38.64 -48.99 -23.76
CA ARG A 4 39.02 -47.60 -23.97
C ARG A 4 38.32 -47.06 -25.21
N SER A 5 37.97 -45.79 -25.10
CA SER A 5 37.28 -44.90 -26.03
C SER A 5 38.10 -44.57 -27.29
N LEU A 6 37.42 -44.21 -28.39
CA LEU A 6 37.88 -43.21 -29.36
C LEU A 6 36.70 -42.44 -29.96
N ASP A 7 36.75 -41.12 -29.78
CA ASP A 7 35.99 -40.05 -30.47
C ASP A 7 36.24 -40.02 -31.98
N ASN A 8 35.31 -39.40 -32.73
CA ASN A 8 35.64 -38.47 -33.82
C ASN A 8 34.44 -37.61 -34.26
N ALA A 9 34.73 -36.36 -34.65
CA ALA A 9 33.88 -35.18 -34.56
C ALA A 9 33.14 -34.71 -35.85
N LEU A 10 32.06 -33.92 -35.63
CA LEU A 10 31.46 -32.74 -36.32
C LEU A 10 31.50 -32.53 -37.87
N PRO A 11 30.47 -31.87 -38.46
CA PRO A 11 30.57 -30.41 -38.71
C PRO A 11 29.27 -29.56 -38.62
N ILE A 12 29.46 -28.24 -38.78
CA ILE A 12 28.62 -27.05 -38.50
C ILE A 12 28.10 -26.37 -39.81
N SER A 13 26.83 -25.92 -39.82
CA SER A 13 26.10 -24.81 -40.54
C SER A 13 26.26 -24.57 -42.07
N PRO A 14 25.29 -23.92 -42.79
CA PRO A 14 25.09 -22.45 -42.74
C PRO A 14 23.64 -21.94 -42.97
N GLY A 15 23.41 -20.61 -42.91
CA GLY A 15 22.09 -19.96 -43.09
C GLY A 15 21.99 -18.80 -44.11
N ARG A 16 20.72 -18.34 -44.31
CA ARG A 16 20.14 -17.10 -44.95
C ARG A 16 20.28 -16.90 -46.49
N PRO A 17 19.45 -16.07 -47.21
CA PRO A 17 18.82 -14.75 -46.88
C PRO A 17 17.31 -14.51 -47.32
N LYS A 18 16.44 -13.75 -46.61
CA LYS A 18 15.97 -12.31 -46.66
C LYS A 18 15.08 -11.79 -47.85
N LYS A 19 13.85 -11.32 -47.48
CA LYS A 19 13.09 -10.06 -47.84
C LYS A 19 12.46 -9.92 -49.26
N LEU A 20 11.22 -9.43 -49.51
CA LEU A 20 10.60 -8.10 -49.22
C LEU A 20 9.05 -8.06 -49.48
N ALA A 21 8.43 -6.96 -49.04
CA ALA A 21 7.01 -6.68 -48.83
C ALA A 21 6.16 -6.27 -50.05
N LYS A 22 4.82 -6.25 -49.90
CA LYS A 22 3.91 -5.29 -50.57
C LYS A 22 2.60 -5.07 -49.77
N VAL A 23 2.35 -3.80 -49.47
CA VAL A 23 1.10 -3.22 -48.97
C VAL A 23 0.10 -3.13 -50.13
N ALA A 24 -1.17 -3.45 -49.90
CA ALA A 24 -2.26 -3.04 -50.79
C ALA A 24 -3.57 -2.81 -50.01
N VAL A 25 -4.19 -1.70 -50.36
CA VAL A 25 -5.37 -1.02 -49.80
C VAL A 25 -6.65 -1.84 -50.02
N CYS A 26 -7.54 -1.89 -49.01
CA CYS A 26 -8.88 -2.46 -49.17
C CYS A 26 -9.89 -1.35 -49.50
N ILE A 27 -10.44 -1.42 -50.72
CA ILE A 27 -11.59 -0.64 -51.18
C ILE A 27 -12.86 -1.45 -50.87
N GLN A 28 -13.85 -0.77 -50.29
CA GLN A 28 -15.13 -1.32 -49.85
C GLN A 28 -16.04 -1.69 -51.03
N LYS A 29 -16.75 -2.83 -50.94
CA LYS A 29 -18.13 -2.99 -51.45
C LYS A 29 -18.90 -4.10 -50.70
N PRO A 30 -20.23 -3.97 -50.50
CA PRO A 30 -21.04 -4.81 -49.60
C PRO A 30 -21.93 -5.82 -50.38
N PRO A 31 -22.96 -6.45 -49.78
CA PRO A 31 -22.90 -7.67 -48.97
C PRO A 31 -23.75 -8.81 -49.57
N ILE A 32 -23.43 -10.08 -49.30
CA ILE A 32 -24.36 -11.19 -49.56
C ILE A 32 -24.33 -12.20 -48.40
N LEU A 33 -25.54 -12.65 -48.06
CA LEU A 33 -25.96 -13.45 -46.92
C LEU A 33 -25.32 -14.85 -46.81
N GLY A 34 -25.03 -15.23 -45.56
CA GLY A 34 -25.49 -16.49 -44.98
C GLY A 34 -24.67 -17.75 -45.27
N VAL A 35 -23.65 -18.02 -44.45
CA VAL A 35 -23.22 -19.39 -44.09
C VAL A 35 -22.77 -19.37 -42.62
N ASN A 36 -23.31 -20.30 -41.82
CA ASN A 36 -22.96 -20.48 -40.41
C ASN A 36 -21.52 -20.97 -40.29
N ASP A 37 -20.67 -20.21 -39.60
CA ASP A 37 -19.28 -20.56 -39.33
C ASP A 37 -19.11 -20.77 -37.81
N GLU A 38 -18.87 -22.01 -37.39
CA GLU A 38 -18.67 -22.44 -35.99
C GLU A 38 -17.30 -22.01 -35.42
N ASN A 39 -16.77 -20.86 -35.85
CA ASN A 39 -15.52 -20.32 -35.33
C ASN A 39 -15.63 -18.82 -35.01
N LYS A 40 -16.66 -18.47 -34.23
CA LYS A 40 -16.77 -17.14 -33.63
C LYS A 40 -16.27 -17.20 -32.20
N ALA A 41 -15.10 -16.63 -31.96
CA ALA A 41 -14.63 -16.35 -30.60
C ALA A 41 -15.73 -15.58 -29.84
N PRO A 42 -16.02 -15.93 -28.57
CA PRO A 42 -16.97 -15.17 -27.78
C PRO A 42 -16.54 -13.71 -27.76
N ILE A 43 -17.46 -12.82 -28.16
CA ILE A 43 -17.31 -11.37 -27.98
C ILE A 43 -16.93 -11.15 -26.51
N PRO A 44 -15.88 -10.39 -26.18
CA PRO A 44 -15.51 -10.18 -24.80
C PRO A 44 -16.59 -9.33 -24.12
N ALA A 45 -17.52 -9.99 -23.45
CA ALA A 45 -18.50 -9.38 -22.55
C ALA A 45 -17.85 -8.85 -21.25
N ALA A 46 -16.55 -8.57 -21.26
CA ALA A 46 -15.76 -8.13 -20.12
C ALA A 46 -15.36 -6.64 -20.18
N ALA A 47 -15.73 -5.90 -21.23
CA ALA A 47 -15.28 -4.52 -21.40
C ALA A 47 -16.23 -3.43 -20.83
N ASN A 48 -17.48 -3.76 -20.46
CA ASN A 48 -18.51 -2.73 -20.23
C ASN A 48 -19.21 -2.78 -18.85
N VAL A 49 -18.64 -3.43 -17.83
CA VAL A 49 -19.25 -3.41 -16.47
C VAL A 49 -18.65 -2.31 -15.58
N ASP A 50 -17.46 -1.79 -15.90
CA ASP A 50 -16.83 -0.68 -15.18
C ASP A 50 -17.42 0.69 -15.54
N SER A 51 -18.38 0.78 -16.47
CA SER A 51 -19.00 2.05 -16.90
C SER A 51 -20.22 2.49 -16.05
N ALA A 52 -20.58 1.72 -15.01
CA ALA A 52 -21.76 2.03 -14.19
C ALA A 52 -21.49 3.04 -13.07
N ILE A 53 -20.22 3.29 -12.73
CA ILE A 53 -19.85 4.12 -11.57
C ILE A 53 -18.89 5.22 -12.00
N ASP A 54 -19.27 6.46 -11.71
CA ASP A 54 -18.41 7.61 -11.86
C ASP A 54 -17.53 7.79 -10.61
N TYR A 55 -16.21 7.81 -10.80
CA TYR A 55 -15.23 7.98 -9.72
C TYR A 55 -14.83 9.46 -9.62
N ILE A 56 -15.60 10.21 -8.85
CA ILE A 56 -15.38 11.64 -8.65
C ILE A 56 -14.20 11.85 -7.70
N ALA A 57 -13.22 12.67 -8.09
CA ALA A 57 -12.09 13.03 -7.21
C ALA A 57 -12.59 13.83 -6.00
N SER A 58 -11.87 13.77 -4.88
CA SER A 58 -12.29 14.44 -3.64
C SER A 58 -12.46 15.95 -3.81
N ASP A 59 -11.58 16.59 -4.59
CA ASP A 59 -11.62 18.02 -4.89
C ASP A 59 -12.81 18.42 -5.79
N ASP A 60 -13.39 17.47 -6.52
CA ASP A 60 -14.53 17.67 -7.42
C ASP A 60 -15.88 17.35 -6.74
N LEU A 61 -15.86 16.80 -5.52
CA LEU A 61 -17.08 16.56 -4.76
C LEU A 61 -17.75 17.89 -4.37
N LYS A 62 -19.07 17.87 -4.26
CA LYS A 62 -19.86 19.04 -3.87
C LYS A 62 -20.60 18.79 -2.57
N ALA A 63 -20.76 19.84 -1.78
CA ALA A 63 -21.59 19.80 -0.59
C ALA A 63 -23.00 19.29 -0.90
N MET A 64 -23.62 18.64 0.09
CA MET A 64 -25.00 18.17 0.00
C MET A 64 -25.98 19.29 0.31
N GLN A 65 -27.10 19.35 -0.43
CA GLN A 65 -28.12 20.40 -0.26
C GLN A 65 -28.89 20.25 1.06
N ASP A 66 -29.23 19.02 1.44
CA ASP A 66 -29.98 18.71 2.66
C ASP A 66 -29.32 17.56 3.44
N PRO A 67 -28.23 17.85 4.18
CA PRO A 67 -27.46 16.85 4.91
C PRO A 67 -28.26 16.20 6.06
N GLU A 68 -29.22 16.93 6.65
CA GLU A 68 -30.00 16.46 7.81
C GLU A 68 -31.00 15.37 7.42
N THR A 69 -31.69 15.52 6.29
CA THR A 69 -32.54 14.43 5.78
C THR A 69 -31.70 13.26 5.28
N LYS A 70 -30.59 13.55 4.59
CA LYS A 70 -29.77 12.53 3.95
C LYS A 70 -29.01 11.63 4.92
N ILE A 71 -28.59 12.14 6.06
CA ILE A 71 -27.90 11.31 7.05
C ILE A 71 -28.83 10.23 7.63
N GLN A 72 -30.14 10.48 7.67
CA GLN A 72 -31.13 9.54 8.20
C GLN A 72 -31.26 8.29 7.33
N THR A 73 -31.06 8.40 6.01
CA THR A 73 -31.15 7.28 5.07
C THR A 73 -29.80 6.64 4.76
N LEU A 74 -28.68 7.32 5.04
CA LEU A 74 -27.34 6.89 4.64
C LEU A 74 -27.02 5.43 5.03
N MET A 75 -27.31 5.04 6.27
CA MET A 75 -27.01 3.68 6.74
C MET A 75 -27.88 2.61 6.06
N GLU A 76 -29.13 2.91 5.74
CA GLU A 76 -30.03 2.00 5.02
C GLU A 76 -29.55 1.82 3.57
N GLU A 77 -29.16 2.92 2.91
CA GLU A 77 -28.67 2.88 1.54
C GLU A 77 -27.29 2.16 1.44
N LEU A 78 -26.43 2.33 2.45
CA LEU A 78 -25.16 1.61 2.59
C LEU A 78 -25.33 0.09 2.80
N ASP A 79 -26.47 -0.37 3.34
CA ASP A 79 -26.80 -1.79 3.52
C ASP A 79 -27.62 -2.36 2.32
N SER A 80 -27.76 -1.59 1.25
CA SER A 80 -28.45 -2.02 0.03
C SER A 80 -27.83 -3.30 -0.55
N LYS A 81 -28.69 -4.21 -1.02
CA LYS A 81 -28.27 -5.40 -1.80
C LYS A 81 -27.77 -5.04 -3.20
N ASP A 82 -28.16 -3.88 -3.71
CA ASP A 82 -27.67 -3.33 -4.97
C ASP A 82 -26.33 -2.63 -4.75
N TRP A 83 -25.25 -3.26 -5.21
CA TRP A 83 -23.89 -2.77 -5.05
C TRP A 83 -23.64 -1.41 -5.70
N THR A 84 -24.41 -1.04 -6.73
CA THR A 84 -24.29 0.27 -7.39
C THR A 84 -24.77 1.36 -6.44
N LYS A 85 -25.92 1.15 -5.77
CA LYS A 85 -26.43 2.05 -4.73
C LYS A 85 -25.47 2.19 -3.56
N VAL A 86 -24.84 1.09 -3.13
CA VAL A 86 -23.82 1.16 -2.07
C VAL A 86 -22.65 2.06 -2.49
N CYS A 87 -22.26 2.06 -3.77
CA CYS A 87 -21.21 2.96 -4.24
C CYS A 87 -21.64 4.43 -4.27
N GLU A 88 -22.90 4.71 -4.66
CA GLU A 88 -23.48 6.05 -4.57
C GLU A 88 -23.50 6.53 -3.12
N SER A 89 -23.93 5.69 -2.18
CA SER A 89 -23.95 6.01 -0.75
C SER A 89 -22.55 6.14 -0.14
N LEU A 90 -21.55 5.42 -0.64
CA LEU A 90 -20.14 5.64 -0.29
C LEU A 90 -19.65 7.02 -0.78
N ASN A 91 -20.10 7.48 -1.95
CA ASN A 91 -19.85 8.86 -2.39
C ASN A 91 -20.57 9.89 -1.50
N ASP A 92 -21.78 9.60 -1.03
CA ASP A 92 -22.43 10.47 -0.05
C ASP A 92 -21.69 10.48 1.29
N ALA A 93 -21.19 9.33 1.77
CA ALA A 93 -20.31 9.27 2.95
C ALA A 93 -19.03 10.12 2.78
N ARG A 94 -18.43 10.14 1.59
CA ARG A 94 -17.31 11.03 1.25
C ARG A 94 -17.70 12.50 1.35
N ARG A 95 -18.85 12.89 0.79
CA ARG A 95 -19.36 14.26 0.87
C ARG A 95 -19.66 14.67 2.32
N PHE A 96 -20.19 13.76 3.13
CA PHE A 96 -20.35 13.99 4.57
C PHE A 96 -19.01 14.17 5.28
N ALA A 97 -18.02 13.32 4.99
CA ALA A 97 -16.68 13.45 5.56
C ALA A 97 -16.02 14.78 5.19
N ILE A 98 -16.22 15.32 3.99
CA ILE A 98 -15.58 16.57 3.57
C ILE A 98 -16.33 17.80 4.09
N TYR A 99 -17.66 17.84 3.92
CA TYR A 99 -18.44 19.07 4.12
C TYR A 99 -19.30 19.08 5.38
N HIS A 100 -19.67 17.90 5.92
CA HIS A 100 -20.74 17.75 6.91
C HIS A 100 -20.35 16.78 8.03
N ARG A 101 -19.12 16.91 8.52
CA ARG A 101 -18.44 15.95 9.40
C ARG A 101 -19.19 15.61 10.67
N SER A 102 -19.84 16.59 11.28
CA SER A 102 -20.60 16.45 12.52
C SER A 102 -21.76 15.46 12.38
N PHE A 103 -22.36 15.35 11.19
CA PHE A 103 -23.44 14.39 10.92
C PHE A 103 -22.93 12.96 10.80
N LEU A 104 -21.73 12.76 10.24
CA LEU A 104 -21.16 11.43 10.02
C LEU A 104 -20.54 10.84 11.28
N LEU A 105 -19.89 11.67 12.12
CA LEU A 105 -19.14 11.22 13.29
C LEU A 105 -19.92 10.23 14.20
N PRO A 106 -21.22 10.46 14.53
CA PRO A 106 -21.98 9.55 15.39
C PRO A 106 -22.20 8.14 14.83
N ILE A 107 -22.10 7.98 13.50
CA ILE A 107 -22.32 6.69 12.81
C ILE A 107 -21.04 6.19 12.11
N LEU A 108 -19.93 6.90 12.23
CA LEU A 108 -18.72 6.68 11.42
C LEU A 108 -18.13 5.28 11.60
N ASP A 109 -18.10 4.75 12.83
CA ASP A 109 -17.63 3.39 13.09
C ASP A 109 -18.45 2.33 12.31
N LYS A 110 -19.79 2.48 12.28
CA LYS A 110 -20.67 1.61 11.49
C LYS A 110 -20.44 1.76 9.99
N VAL A 111 -20.22 2.98 9.51
CA VAL A 111 -19.88 3.26 8.10
C VAL A 111 -18.56 2.59 7.73
N MET A 112 -17.55 2.67 8.59
CA MET A 112 -16.26 1.99 8.41
C MET A 112 -16.42 0.47 8.36
N LEU A 113 -17.29 -0.14 9.17
CA LEU A 113 -17.60 -1.57 9.05
C LEU A 113 -18.25 -1.93 7.71
N VAL A 114 -19.13 -1.08 7.17
CA VAL A 114 -19.68 -1.29 5.82
C VAL A 114 -18.57 -1.19 4.77
N MET A 115 -17.65 -0.23 4.90
CA MET A 115 -16.50 -0.10 4.01
C MET A 115 -15.62 -1.35 4.02
N VAL A 116 -15.35 -1.94 5.20
CA VAL A 116 -14.62 -3.21 5.31
C VAL A 116 -15.30 -4.31 4.50
N LYS A 117 -16.64 -4.45 4.61
CA LYS A 117 -17.42 -5.42 3.83
C LYS A 117 -17.36 -5.11 2.33
N ALA A 118 -17.46 -3.84 1.94
CA ALA A 118 -17.38 -3.39 0.55
C ALA A 118 -16.01 -3.67 -0.08
N MET A 119 -14.91 -3.46 0.64
CA MET A 119 -13.57 -3.83 0.18
C MET A 119 -13.42 -5.33 -0.03
N ASN A 120 -14.06 -6.15 0.81
CA ASN A 120 -14.00 -7.60 0.68
C ASN A 120 -14.89 -8.15 -0.46
N ASN A 121 -15.70 -7.32 -1.12
CA ASN A 121 -16.54 -7.72 -2.23
C ASN A 121 -15.69 -8.04 -3.49
N PRO A 122 -16.06 -9.05 -4.31
CA PRO A 122 -15.34 -9.38 -5.55
C PRO A 122 -15.43 -8.29 -6.63
N ARG A 123 -16.39 -7.35 -6.52
CA ARG A 123 -16.52 -6.25 -7.48
C ARG A 123 -15.48 -5.18 -7.20
N SER A 124 -14.55 -5.01 -8.13
CA SER A 124 -13.49 -3.99 -8.03
C SER A 124 -14.03 -2.57 -7.93
N ALA A 125 -15.18 -2.29 -8.55
CA ALA A 125 -15.76 -0.96 -8.54
C ALA A 125 -16.22 -0.56 -7.13
N LEU A 126 -16.96 -1.45 -6.46
CA LEU A 126 -17.35 -1.28 -5.06
C LEU A 126 -16.14 -1.22 -4.12
N CYS A 127 -15.15 -2.08 -4.33
CA CYS A 127 -13.92 -2.05 -3.56
C CYS A 127 -13.19 -0.70 -3.71
N LYS A 128 -13.05 -0.18 -4.93
CA LYS A 128 -12.41 1.11 -5.17
C LYS A 128 -13.20 2.26 -4.56
N ALA A 129 -14.53 2.29 -4.71
CA ALA A 129 -15.37 3.33 -4.10
C ALA A 129 -15.17 3.39 -2.58
N SER A 130 -15.07 2.23 -1.93
CA SER A 130 -14.80 2.14 -0.49
C SER A 130 -13.40 2.59 -0.10
N ILE A 131 -12.39 2.33 -0.93
CA ILE A 131 -11.02 2.81 -0.70
C ILE A 131 -10.94 4.34 -0.86
N MET A 132 -11.60 4.90 -1.87
CA MET A 132 -11.69 6.36 -2.03
C MET A 132 -12.36 7.00 -0.81
N ALA A 133 -13.44 6.39 -0.31
CA ALA A 133 -14.08 6.82 0.93
C ALA A 133 -13.15 6.77 2.15
N SER A 134 -12.24 5.79 2.21
CA SER A 134 -11.27 5.69 3.29
C SER A 134 -10.31 6.88 3.31
N SER A 135 -9.80 7.29 2.14
CA SER A 135 -8.93 8.47 2.03
C SER A 135 -9.61 9.74 2.56
N ASP A 136 -10.87 9.97 2.18
CA ASP A 136 -11.61 11.17 2.62
C ASP A 136 -11.93 11.12 4.12
N ILE A 137 -12.23 9.93 4.65
CA ILE A 137 -12.43 9.73 6.10
C ILE A 137 -11.13 9.95 6.87
N PHE A 138 -9.99 9.47 6.39
CA PHE A 138 -8.70 9.69 7.04
C PHE A 138 -8.34 11.17 7.09
N ASN A 139 -8.38 11.84 5.92
CA ASN A 139 -8.13 13.28 5.81
C ASN A 139 -9.08 14.10 6.67
N SER A 140 -10.33 13.67 6.74
CA SER A 140 -11.30 14.31 7.57
C SER A 140 -10.97 14.03 9.04
N PHE A 141 -11.23 12.83 9.53
CA PHE A 141 -11.36 12.56 10.96
C PHE A 141 -10.03 12.40 11.72
N GLY A 142 -8.91 12.16 11.02
CA GLY A 142 -7.61 12.00 11.64
C GLY A 142 -7.63 10.96 12.76
N ASP A 143 -7.07 11.29 13.92
CA ASP A 143 -6.94 10.35 15.06
C ASP A 143 -8.25 9.90 15.69
N ASN A 144 -9.36 10.61 15.45
CA ASN A 144 -10.66 10.27 16.03
C ASN A 144 -11.12 8.85 15.65
N ILE A 145 -10.60 8.30 14.55
CA ILE A 145 -10.99 6.98 14.06
C ILE A 145 -10.12 5.84 14.60
N VAL A 146 -8.95 6.12 15.19
CA VAL A 146 -7.99 5.07 15.57
C VAL A 146 -8.53 4.20 16.73
N ALA A 147 -9.39 4.80 17.56
CA ALA A 147 -10.05 4.14 18.68
C ALA A 147 -11.30 3.34 18.28
N PHE A 148 -11.75 3.42 17.02
CA PHE A 148 -12.93 2.70 16.55
C PHE A 148 -12.63 1.23 16.30
N ASP A 149 -13.58 0.36 16.65
CA ASP A 149 -13.46 -1.10 16.48
C ASP A 149 -13.30 -1.47 14.99
N ALA A 150 -13.87 -0.67 14.08
CA ALA A 150 -13.73 -0.87 12.64
C ALA A 150 -12.33 -0.55 12.09
N PHE A 151 -11.46 0.14 12.83
CA PHE A 151 -10.18 0.61 12.32
C PHE A 151 -9.23 -0.53 11.94
N ASP A 152 -9.04 -1.51 12.84
CA ASP A 152 -8.10 -2.61 12.60
C ASP A 152 -8.51 -3.49 11.41
N PRO A 153 -9.79 -3.89 11.26
CA PRO A 153 -10.27 -4.56 10.05
C PRO A 153 -10.12 -3.72 8.78
N LEU A 154 -10.34 -2.41 8.83
CA LEU A 154 -10.19 -1.52 7.68
C LEU A 154 -8.73 -1.42 7.24
N LEU A 155 -7.82 -1.25 8.20
CA LEU A 155 -6.38 -1.24 7.96
C LEU A 155 -5.92 -2.54 7.30
N LEU A 156 -6.35 -3.70 7.81
CA LEU A 156 -6.04 -4.99 7.19
C LEU A 156 -6.57 -5.07 5.76
N GLN A 157 -7.81 -4.64 5.49
CA GLN A 157 -8.34 -4.64 4.13
C GLN A 157 -7.52 -3.74 3.21
N LEU A 158 -7.15 -2.53 3.62
CA LEU A 158 -6.32 -1.63 2.81
C LEU A 158 -4.96 -2.27 2.47
N LEU A 159 -4.29 -2.89 3.45
CA LEU A 159 -3.02 -3.60 3.22
C LEU A 159 -3.19 -4.77 2.23
N LEU A 160 -4.27 -5.54 2.36
CA LEU A 160 -4.59 -6.63 1.43
C LEU A 160 -4.87 -6.11 0.02
N LYS A 161 -5.64 -5.01 -0.13
CA LYS A 161 -5.94 -4.42 -1.43
C LYS A 161 -4.73 -3.73 -2.06
N ALA A 162 -3.83 -3.17 -1.27
CA ALA A 162 -2.53 -2.68 -1.74
C ALA A 162 -1.56 -3.80 -2.16
N SER A 163 -1.88 -5.06 -1.83
CA SER A 163 -1.04 -6.24 -2.10
C SER A 163 -1.51 -7.11 -3.29
N GLN A 164 -2.63 -6.74 -3.94
CA GLN A 164 -3.22 -7.54 -5.01
C GLN A 164 -2.63 -7.24 -6.41
N ASP A 165 -2.97 -8.06 -7.40
CA ASP A 165 -2.45 -7.90 -8.76
C ASP A 165 -3.28 -6.91 -9.62
N LYS A 166 -4.55 -6.68 -9.29
CA LYS A 166 -5.42 -5.73 -10.00
C LYS A 166 -4.97 -4.28 -9.77
N LYS A 167 -4.21 -3.76 -10.74
CA LYS A 167 -3.59 -2.42 -10.72
C LYS A 167 -4.55 -1.31 -10.28
N PHE A 168 -5.73 -1.24 -10.88
CA PHE A 168 -6.75 -0.22 -10.60
C PHE A 168 -7.14 -0.11 -9.13
N VAL A 169 -7.28 -1.24 -8.43
CA VAL A 169 -7.64 -1.25 -7.01
C VAL A 169 -6.39 -1.09 -6.13
N ARG A 170 -5.27 -1.71 -6.54
CA ARG A 170 -4.01 -1.62 -5.83
C ARG A 170 -3.51 -0.18 -5.71
N GLU A 171 -3.52 0.58 -6.81
CA GLU A 171 -3.03 1.95 -6.83
C GLU A 171 -3.86 2.86 -5.92
N GLU A 172 -5.19 2.71 -5.95
CA GLU A 172 -6.06 3.44 -5.04
C GLU A 172 -5.80 3.07 -3.57
N ALA A 173 -5.59 1.78 -3.26
CA ALA A 173 -5.29 1.34 -1.90
C ALA A 173 -3.95 1.87 -1.39
N VAL A 174 -2.91 1.89 -2.25
CA VAL A 174 -1.61 2.48 -1.90
C VAL A 174 -1.75 3.97 -1.65
N LYS A 175 -2.55 4.69 -2.45
CA LYS A 175 -2.86 6.10 -2.21
C LYS A 175 -3.58 6.30 -0.88
N ALA A 176 -4.59 5.49 -0.56
CA ALA A 176 -5.30 5.57 0.71
C ALA A 176 -4.39 5.29 1.92
N LEU A 177 -3.45 4.33 1.81
CA LEU A 177 -2.44 4.09 2.85
C LEU A 177 -1.49 5.29 3.02
N GLN A 178 -1.16 6.00 1.95
CA GLN A 178 -0.36 7.23 2.04
C GLN A 178 -1.13 8.32 2.78
N VAL A 179 -2.38 8.57 2.38
CA VAL A 179 -3.26 9.54 3.03
C VAL A 179 -3.42 9.21 4.52
N MET A 180 -3.64 7.94 4.88
CA MET A 180 -3.72 7.51 6.28
C MET A 180 -2.49 7.93 7.10
N VAL A 181 -1.28 7.71 6.57
CA VAL A 181 -0.04 8.11 7.27
C VAL A 181 0.09 9.62 7.37
N GLU A 182 -0.37 10.37 6.36
CA GLU A 182 -0.36 11.83 6.36
C GLU A 182 -1.38 12.41 7.35
N SER A 183 -2.55 11.80 7.51
CA SER A 183 -3.64 12.36 8.32
C SER A 183 -3.61 11.95 9.80
N LEU A 184 -3.07 10.76 10.15
CA LEU A 184 -3.09 10.24 11.53
C LEU A 184 -1.81 10.58 12.30
N ALA A 185 -1.89 10.65 13.62
CA ALA A 185 -0.74 10.71 14.51
C ALA A 185 0.17 9.49 14.28
N PRO A 186 1.44 9.72 13.95
CA PRO A 186 2.33 8.65 13.50
C PRO A 186 2.60 7.61 14.59
N LEU A 187 2.60 8.01 15.87
CA LEU A 187 2.82 7.07 16.97
C LEU A 187 1.64 6.12 17.18
N ALA A 188 0.42 6.63 17.16
CA ALA A 188 -0.79 5.82 17.31
C ALA A 188 -0.92 4.83 16.13
N LEU A 189 -0.70 5.32 14.91
CA LEU A 189 -0.74 4.48 13.70
C LEU A 189 0.39 3.44 13.69
N LEU A 190 1.61 3.80 14.14
CA LEU A 190 2.73 2.87 14.22
C LEU A 190 2.35 1.64 15.06
N HIS A 191 1.78 1.84 16.26
CA HIS A 191 1.35 0.73 17.13
C HIS A 191 0.38 -0.22 16.42
N LYS A 192 -0.57 0.32 15.66
CA LYS A 192 -1.53 -0.48 14.87
C LYS A 192 -0.87 -1.25 13.73
N LEU A 193 0.19 -0.71 13.13
CA LEU A 193 0.88 -1.33 11.99
C LEU A 193 1.82 -2.48 12.39
N LEU A 194 2.37 -2.46 13.61
CA LEU A 194 3.40 -3.42 14.04
C LEU A 194 2.97 -4.88 13.92
N VAL A 195 1.69 -5.20 14.14
CA VAL A 195 1.19 -6.58 14.04
C VAL A 195 1.28 -7.15 12.61
N TYR A 196 1.42 -6.30 11.59
CA TYR A 196 1.47 -6.71 10.20
C TYR A 196 2.88 -6.96 9.66
N VAL A 197 3.94 -6.62 10.39
CA VAL A 197 5.33 -6.89 9.98
C VAL A 197 5.72 -8.36 10.12
N THR A 198 4.87 -9.17 10.74
CA THR A 198 5.01 -10.63 10.88
C THR A 198 3.91 -11.40 10.13
N HIS A 199 3.09 -10.70 9.34
CA HIS A 199 1.97 -11.30 8.62
C HIS A 199 2.44 -12.39 7.63
N SER A 200 1.65 -13.46 7.47
CA SER A 200 2.03 -14.60 6.60
C SER A 200 2.21 -14.20 5.12
N ASN A 201 1.36 -13.31 4.62
CA ASN A 201 1.47 -12.74 3.27
C ASN A 201 2.63 -11.73 3.19
N LEU A 202 3.66 -12.07 2.41
CA LEU A 202 4.86 -11.25 2.21
C LEU A 202 4.54 -9.82 1.72
N ARG A 203 3.56 -9.67 0.82
CA ARG A 203 3.19 -8.37 0.24
C ARG A 203 2.53 -7.46 1.27
N VAL A 204 1.73 -8.02 2.18
CA VAL A 204 1.17 -7.28 3.32
C VAL A 204 2.27 -6.77 4.22
N ARG A 205 3.27 -7.60 4.54
CA ARG A 205 4.44 -7.17 5.32
C ARG A 205 5.18 -6.03 4.66
N ALA A 206 5.40 -6.09 3.34
CA ALA A 206 6.04 -5.01 2.59
C ALA A 206 5.24 -3.70 2.65
N LYS A 207 3.92 -3.75 2.49
CA LYS A 207 3.07 -2.54 2.63
C LYS A 207 3.07 -1.98 4.05
N ALA A 208 3.02 -2.85 5.06
CA ALA A 208 3.13 -2.43 6.45
C ALA A 208 4.49 -1.78 6.74
N ALA A 209 5.59 -2.38 6.27
CA ALA A 209 6.94 -1.84 6.41
C ALA A 209 7.08 -0.43 5.80
N VAL A 210 6.53 -0.22 4.60
CA VAL A 210 6.50 1.09 3.94
C VAL A 210 5.71 2.11 4.78
N SER A 211 4.52 1.75 5.26
CA SER A 211 3.72 2.65 6.12
C SER A 211 4.42 2.96 7.44
N ILE A 212 5.09 1.98 8.06
CA ILE A 212 5.88 2.16 9.29
C ILE A 212 7.04 3.12 9.04
N SER A 213 7.82 2.91 7.99
CA SER A 213 8.95 3.79 7.65
C SER A 213 8.50 5.25 7.47
N LYS A 214 7.33 5.46 6.85
CA LYS A 214 6.73 6.79 6.71
C LYS A 214 6.23 7.37 8.04
N CYS A 215 5.66 6.56 8.93
CA CYS A 215 5.31 7.00 10.29
C CYS A 215 6.55 7.44 11.07
N VAL A 216 7.63 6.64 11.02
CA VAL A 216 8.91 6.92 11.68
C VAL A 216 9.53 8.21 11.16
N SER A 217 9.51 8.42 9.84
CA SER A 217 9.94 9.69 9.22
C SER A 217 9.10 10.87 9.71
N LYS A 218 7.77 10.73 9.71
CA LYS A 218 6.84 11.78 10.12
C LYS A 218 6.94 12.18 11.59
N MET A 219 7.17 11.23 12.50
CA MET A 219 7.23 11.51 13.95
C MET A 219 8.52 12.22 14.40
N GLY A 220 9.56 12.24 13.55
CA GLY A 220 10.83 12.87 13.87
C GLY A 220 11.54 12.24 15.09
N GLN A 221 12.57 12.92 15.58
CA GLN A 221 13.44 12.37 16.63
C GLN A 221 12.71 12.18 17.97
N GLU A 222 11.89 13.14 18.37
CA GLU A 222 11.16 13.09 19.65
C GLU A 222 10.17 11.93 19.68
N GLY A 223 9.36 11.76 18.64
CA GLY A 223 8.43 10.63 18.55
C GLY A 223 9.14 9.28 18.45
N MET A 224 10.29 9.22 17.77
CA MET A 224 11.12 8.00 17.76
C MET A 224 11.68 7.65 19.15
N LYS A 225 12.07 8.65 19.95
CA LYS A 225 12.50 8.47 21.34
C LYS A 225 11.34 8.02 22.23
N GLU A 226 10.16 8.64 22.08
CA GLU A 226 8.94 8.27 22.80
C GLU A 226 8.54 6.81 22.54
N PHE A 227 8.56 6.38 21.28
CA PHE A 227 8.30 4.98 20.93
C PHE A 227 9.43 4.04 21.39
N GLY A 228 10.68 4.50 21.28
CA GLY A 228 11.88 3.76 21.63
C GLY A 228 12.70 3.34 20.41
N LEU A 229 13.91 3.91 20.29
CA LEU A 229 14.87 3.62 19.21
C LEU A 229 15.24 2.14 19.14
N VAL A 230 15.35 1.46 20.28
CA VAL A 230 15.65 0.03 20.38
C VAL A 230 14.54 -0.82 19.75
N SER A 231 13.29 -0.45 19.97
CA SER A 231 12.14 -1.15 19.39
C SER A 231 12.11 -0.97 17.86
N LEU A 232 12.36 0.26 17.37
CA LEU A 232 12.43 0.55 15.94
C LEU A 232 13.52 -0.25 15.23
N ILE A 233 14.73 -0.27 15.79
CA ILE A 233 15.84 -0.96 15.15
C ILE A 233 15.64 -2.47 15.10
N ARG A 234 14.99 -3.07 16.12
CA ARG A 234 14.64 -4.49 16.12
C ARG A 234 13.64 -4.83 15.01
N VAL A 235 12.58 -4.04 14.88
CA VAL A 235 11.60 -4.21 13.78
C VAL A 235 12.28 -4.07 12.42
N ALA A 236 13.14 -3.06 12.25
CA ALA A 236 13.88 -2.87 11.00
C ALA A 236 14.86 -4.04 10.72
N ALA A 237 15.55 -4.55 11.75
CA ALA A 237 16.46 -5.69 11.62
C ALA A 237 15.77 -6.96 11.12
N ASP A 238 14.55 -7.23 11.60
CA ASP A 238 13.77 -8.37 11.14
C ASP A 238 13.32 -8.18 9.68
N LEU A 239 12.84 -6.97 9.33
CA LEU A 239 12.38 -6.64 7.98
C LEU A 239 13.52 -6.59 6.94
N LEU A 240 14.77 -6.33 7.33
CA LEU A 240 15.92 -6.41 6.43
C LEU A 240 16.14 -7.82 5.86
N ASN A 241 15.65 -8.84 6.56
CA ASN A 241 15.69 -10.24 6.11
C ASN A 241 14.42 -10.67 5.38
N ASP A 242 13.49 -9.76 5.12
CA ASP A 242 12.26 -10.09 4.39
C ASP A 242 12.58 -10.52 2.94
N ARG A 243 11.71 -11.35 2.38
CA ARG A 243 11.84 -11.88 1.02
C ARG A 243 11.59 -10.81 -0.04
N LEU A 244 10.75 -9.81 0.23
CA LEU A 244 10.42 -8.76 -0.73
C LEU A 244 11.39 -7.56 -0.63
N PRO A 245 11.91 -7.05 -1.77
CA PRO A 245 12.78 -5.89 -1.78
C PRO A 245 12.11 -4.65 -1.19
N GLU A 246 10.82 -4.44 -1.48
CA GLU A 246 10.06 -3.30 -0.94
C GLU A 246 10.07 -3.24 0.59
N ALA A 247 9.96 -4.39 1.27
CA ALA A 247 10.06 -4.46 2.73
C ALA A 247 11.48 -4.11 3.22
N ARG A 248 12.51 -4.67 2.55
CA ARG A 248 13.91 -4.41 2.91
C ARG A 248 14.30 -2.96 2.68
N ASP A 249 13.81 -2.33 1.62
CA ASP A 249 14.13 -0.94 1.29
C ASP A 249 13.49 0.01 2.32
N ALA A 250 12.24 -0.23 2.70
CA ALA A 250 11.60 0.50 3.81
C ALA A 250 12.31 0.28 5.16
N ALA A 251 12.82 -0.94 5.40
CA ALA A 251 13.62 -1.23 6.58
C ALA A 251 14.93 -0.43 6.58
N ARG A 252 15.66 -0.36 5.45
CA ARG A 252 16.88 0.47 5.33
C ARG A 252 16.58 1.94 5.62
N SER A 253 15.49 2.49 5.09
CA SER A 253 15.07 3.86 5.41
C SER A 253 14.83 4.04 6.91
N THR A 254 14.19 3.07 7.56
CA THR A 254 13.99 3.10 9.02
C THR A 254 15.31 3.03 9.79
N VAL A 255 16.25 2.18 9.36
CA VAL A 255 17.60 2.10 9.95
C VAL A 255 18.32 3.45 9.86
N MET A 256 18.27 4.11 8.70
CA MET A 256 18.89 5.42 8.51
C MET A 256 18.31 6.48 9.46
N LEU A 257 16.99 6.51 9.62
CA LEU A 257 16.33 7.45 10.54
C LEU A 257 16.72 7.21 12.00
N VAL A 258 16.82 5.93 12.41
CA VAL A 258 17.27 5.59 13.77
C VAL A 258 18.74 5.92 13.97
N TYR A 259 19.61 5.65 12.98
CA TYR A 259 21.01 6.05 13.01
C TYR A 259 21.14 7.56 13.25
N GLU A 260 20.50 8.37 12.41
CA GLU A 260 20.51 9.83 12.57
C GLU A 260 19.98 10.29 13.93
N ALA A 261 18.97 9.61 14.49
CA ALA A 261 18.43 9.91 15.80
C ALA A 261 19.40 9.59 16.94
N VAL A 262 20.15 8.49 16.83
CA VAL A 262 21.19 8.09 17.80
C VAL A 262 22.36 9.08 17.79
N ILE A 263 22.85 9.45 16.60
CA ILE A 263 23.98 10.39 16.49
C ILE A 263 23.61 11.77 17.05
N ARG A 264 22.46 12.31 16.65
CA ARG A 264 21.98 13.61 17.16
C ARG A 264 21.76 13.59 18.68
N ASP A 265 21.29 12.48 19.24
CA ASP A 265 21.11 12.36 20.69
C ASP A 265 22.44 12.44 21.44
N GLU A 266 23.50 11.85 20.89
CA GLU A 266 24.83 11.91 21.50
C GLU A 266 25.48 13.29 21.32
N GLU A 267 25.36 13.91 20.15
CA GLU A 267 25.83 15.27 19.90
C GLU A 267 25.22 16.29 20.88
N GLN A 268 23.93 16.13 21.21
CA GLN A 268 23.24 16.96 22.21
C GLN A 268 23.77 16.75 23.63
N LYS A 269 24.27 15.55 23.98
CA LYS A 269 24.88 15.28 25.28
C LYS A 269 26.29 15.86 25.37
N LEU A 270 27.10 15.70 24.32
CA LEU A 270 28.48 16.18 24.25
C LEU A 270 28.59 17.71 24.23
N GLN A 271 27.58 18.43 23.73
CA GLN A 271 27.54 19.90 23.88
C GLN A 271 27.51 20.37 25.35
N ASN A 272 27.27 19.46 26.30
CA ASN A 272 27.26 19.74 27.74
C ASN A 272 28.51 19.23 28.48
N ASP A 273 29.48 18.60 27.82
CA ASP A 273 30.70 18.04 28.45
C ASP A 273 31.94 18.09 27.53
N ASP A 274 33.08 18.57 28.05
CA ASP A 274 34.39 18.62 27.35
C ASP A 274 35.04 17.21 27.28
N HIS A 275 34.52 16.32 26.45
CA HIS A 275 35.09 14.98 26.24
C HIS A 275 35.36 14.65 24.77
N ASP A 276 36.45 13.91 24.54
CA ASP A 276 36.79 13.27 23.26
C ASP A 276 35.70 12.23 22.92
N GLY A 277 34.79 12.60 22.03
CA GLY A 277 33.61 11.80 21.69
C GLY A 277 33.95 10.63 20.75
N LEU A 278 33.24 9.51 20.91
CA LEU A 278 33.28 8.41 19.94
C LEU A 278 32.89 8.91 18.55
N SER A 279 33.47 8.33 17.50
CA SER A 279 33.00 8.60 16.12
C SER A 279 31.55 8.15 15.93
N SER A 280 30.82 8.75 14.99
CA SER A 280 29.43 8.37 14.68
C SER A 280 29.28 6.88 14.37
N MET A 281 30.30 6.29 13.71
CA MET A 281 30.29 4.86 13.41
C MET A 281 30.48 4.00 14.66
N GLU A 282 31.36 4.38 15.59
CA GLU A 282 31.53 3.66 16.86
C GLU A 282 30.28 3.74 17.73
N LEU A 283 29.64 4.91 17.82
CA LEU A 283 28.36 5.09 18.51
C LEU A 283 27.28 4.17 17.93
N TRP A 284 27.17 4.15 16.60
CA TRP A 284 26.20 3.31 15.91
C TRP A 284 26.45 1.81 16.13
N LEU A 285 27.71 1.37 16.04
CA LEU A 285 28.08 -0.02 16.28
C LEU A 285 27.82 -0.42 17.74
N ASN A 286 28.16 0.43 18.71
CA ASN A 286 27.88 0.18 20.12
C ASN A 286 26.38 0.07 20.37
N PHE A 287 25.56 0.96 19.79
CA PHE A 287 24.11 0.90 19.85
C PHE A 287 23.58 -0.42 19.26
N CYS A 288 24.05 -0.82 18.07
CA CYS A 288 23.60 -2.04 17.41
C CYS A 288 24.00 -3.30 18.18
N CYS A 289 25.26 -3.42 18.59
CA CYS A 289 25.78 -4.58 19.32
C CYS A 289 25.10 -4.79 20.68
N SER A 290 24.65 -3.70 21.32
CA SER A 290 23.95 -3.77 22.61
C SER A 290 22.48 -4.18 22.47
N ASN A 291 21.88 -4.00 21.30
CA ASN A 291 20.42 -4.09 21.12
C ASN A 291 19.94 -5.17 20.15
N LEU A 292 20.85 -5.71 19.33
CA LEU A 292 20.58 -6.69 18.27
C LEU A 292 21.46 -7.93 18.42
N THR A 293 21.12 -9.00 17.70
CA THR A 293 22.02 -10.16 17.57
C THR A 293 23.29 -9.78 16.79
N ALA A 294 24.38 -10.51 16.99
CA ALA A 294 25.66 -10.25 16.29
C ALA A 294 25.50 -10.21 14.76
N ILE A 295 24.67 -11.09 14.19
CA ILE A 295 24.41 -11.15 12.74
C ILE A 295 23.64 -9.90 12.27
N GLN A 296 22.63 -9.48 13.03
CA GLN A 296 21.85 -8.28 12.71
C GLN A 296 22.73 -7.03 12.84
N ALA A 297 23.52 -6.90 13.91
CA ALA A 297 24.45 -5.78 14.11
C ALA A 297 25.47 -5.66 12.96
N GLN A 298 26.04 -6.77 12.51
CA GLN A 298 26.94 -6.78 11.34
C GLN A 298 26.23 -6.36 10.04
N SER A 299 24.92 -6.59 9.93
CA SER A 299 24.14 -6.16 8.77
C SER A 299 23.90 -4.64 8.79
N MET A 300 23.74 -4.05 9.98
CA MET A 300 23.54 -2.60 10.15
C MET A 300 24.74 -1.77 9.71
N SER A 301 25.97 -2.26 9.94
CA SER A 301 27.19 -1.55 9.56
C SER A 301 27.37 -1.40 8.04
N LYS A 302 26.68 -2.23 7.24
CA LYS A 302 26.73 -2.19 5.76
C LYS A 302 25.71 -1.24 5.15
N ILE A 303 24.78 -0.71 5.95
CA ILE A 303 23.67 0.14 5.48
C ILE A 303 24.05 1.61 5.57
N ILE A 304 24.80 1.99 6.61
CA ILE A 304 25.21 3.37 6.84
C ILE A 304 26.35 3.73 5.87
N PRO A 305 26.28 4.89 5.19
CA PRO A 305 27.35 5.35 4.33
C PRO A 305 28.64 5.59 5.15
N SER A 306 29.77 5.20 4.57
CA SER A 306 31.13 5.43 5.12
C SER A 306 31.54 6.90 5.03
#